data_AF-A0A9E4B1J5-F1
#
_entry.id   AF-A0A9E4B1J5-F1
#
_cell.length_a   1.000
_cell.length_b   1.000
_cell.length_c   1.000
_cell.angle_alpha   90.00
_cell.angle_beta   90.00
_cell.angle_gamma   90.00
#
_symmetry.space_group_name_H-M   'P 1'
#
loop_
_entity.id
_entity.type
_entity.pdbx_description
1 polymer ?
#
loop_
_entity_poly.entity_id
_entity_poly.type
_entity_poly.pdbx_seq_one_letter_code
_entity_poly.pdbx_strand_id
1 'polypeptide(L)'
;MSDESRRVDDEISALIIVHEPLLRRIIGLRVDDPVDRKDVYQETVVAILEHLRKGKSVEHAKAWMAGIAKNKCADFHRREKRVSIMMRSVAV
;
A
#
# COMPACT_ATOMS: atom_id res chain seq x y z
N MET A 1 -0.31 15.10 22.02
CA MET A 1 0.06 15.12 20.59
C MET A 1 0.66 16.49 20.30
N SER A 2 1.99 16.59 20.19
CA SER A 2 2.70 17.86 19.97
C SER A 2 2.41 18.44 18.59
N ASP A 3 2.51 19.77 18.43
CA ASP A 3 2.27 20.46 17.16
C ASP A 3 3.20 19.98 16.04
N GLU A 4 4.43 19.60 16.39
CA GLU A 4 5.42 19.05 15.45
C GLU A 4 4.95 17.74 14.81
N SER A 5 4.39 16.81 15.59
CA SER A 5 3.89 15.53 15.07
C SER A 5 2.70 15.72 14.13
N ARG A 6 1.83 16.71 14.40
CA ARG A 6 0.73 17.05 13.48
C ARG A 6 1.25 17.55 12.14
N ARG A 7 2.26 18.42 12.14
CA ARG A 7 2.85 18.95 10.90
C ARG A 7 3.47 17.85 10.03
N VAL A 8 4.17 16.90 10.65
CA VAL A 8 4.73 15.74 9.93
C VAL A 8 3.63 14.87 9.31
N ASP A 9 2.54 14.60 10.04
CA ASP A 9 1.41 13.83 9.50
C ASP A 9 0.71 14.53 8.33
N ASP A 10 0.61 15.86 8.37
CA ASP A 10 0.05 16.68 7.28
C ASP A 10 0.95 16.64 6.03
N GLU A 11 2.27 16.74 6.20
CA GLU A 11 3.24 16.64 5.10
C GLU A 11 3.20 15.25 4.43
N ILE A 12 3.14 14.18 5.23
CA ILE A 12 3.01 12.82 4.70
C ILE A 12 1.67 12.65 3.97
N SER A 13 0.58 13.19 4.54
CA SER A 13 -0.75 13.14 3.92
C SER A 13 -0.75 13.85 2.57
N ALA A 14 -0.15 15.04 2.47
CA ALA A 14 -0.01 15.76 1.22
C ALA A 14 0.77 14.96 0.16
N LEU A 15 1.87 14.31 0.56
CA LEU A 15 2.65 13.45 -0.33
C LEU A 15 1.83 12.27 -0.86
N ILE A 16 1.03 11.64 0.01
CA ILE A 16 0.14 10.53 -0.36
C ILE A 16 -0.94 10.99 -1.34
N ILE A 17 -1.58 12.13 -1.08
CA ILE A 17 -2.62 12.70 -1.94
C ILE A 17 -2.06 12.99 -3.34
N VAL A 18 -0.86 13.61 -3.43
CA VAL A 18 -0.20 13.91 -4.70
C VAL A 18 0.06 12.64 -5.53
N HIS A 19 0.36 11.52 -4.89
CA HIS A 19 0.69 10.26 -5.56
C HIS A 19 -0.47 9.25 -5.61
N GLU A 20 -1.62 9.54 -5.02
CA GLU A 20 -2.78 8.64 -4.97
C GLU A 20 -3.20 8.13 -6.37
N PRO A 21 -3.31 8.96 -7.42
CA PRO A 21 -3.67 8.48 -8.75
C PRO A 21 -2.70 7.42 -9.30
N LEU A 22 -1.40 7.58 -9.04
CA LEU A 22 -0.37 6.61 -9.43
C LEU A 22 -0.55 5.28 -8.68
N LEU A 23 -0.77 5.34 -7.36
CA LEU A 23 -0.96 4.15 -6.53
C LEU A 23 -2.20 3.38 -6.98
N ARG A 24 -3.32 4.08 -7.15
CA ARG A 24 -4.57 3.49 -7.64
C ARG A 24 -4.41 2.88 -9.02
N ARG A 25 -3.69 3.53 -9.94
CA ARG A 25 -3.38 3.00 -11.28
C ARG A 25 -2.58 1.70 -11.20
N ILE A 26 -1.53 1.65 -10.37
CA ILE A 26 -0.68 0.45 -10.21
C ILE A 26 -1.50 -0.73 -9.68
N ILE A 27 -2.33 -0.48 -8.67
CA ILE A 27 -3.16 -1.48 -8.00
C ILE A 27 -4.27 -1.97 -8.94
N GLY A 28 -4.98 -1.06 -9.60
CA GLY A 28 -6.06 -1.40 -10.53
C GLY A 28 -5.59 -2.16 -11.79
N LEU A 29 -4.28 -2.12 -12.10
CA LEU A 29 -3.68 -2.94 -13.16
C LEU A 29 -3.33 -4.37 -12.72
N ARG A 30 -3.43 -4.69 -11.44
CA ARG A 30 -2.96 -5.96 -10.85
C ARG A 30 -4.03 -6.68 -10.06
N VAL A 31 -4.95 -5.94 -9.45
CA VAL A 31 -6.03 -6.45 -8.63
C VAL A 31 -7.33 -6.14 -9.35
N ASP A 32 -8.17 -7.15 -9.59
CA ASP A 32 -9.39 -6.99 -10.41
C ASP A 32 -10.58 -6.53 -9.58
N ASP A 33 -10.78 -7.13 -8.41
CA ASP A 33 -11.92 -6.84 -7.54
C ASP A 33 -11.82 -5.43 -6.91
N PRO A 34 -12.88 -4.62 -6.95
CA PRO A 34 -12.87 -3.26 -6.42
C PRO A 34 -12.73 -3.17 -4.89
N VAL A 35 -13.18 -4.17 -4.14
CA VAL A 35 -13.01 -4.24 -2.69
C VAL A 35 -11.54 -4.55 -2.39
N ASP A 36 -10.97 -5.55 -3.04
CA ASP A 36 -9.55 -5.90 -2.88
C ASP A 36 -8.64 -4.73 -3.29
N ARG A 37 -8.98 -3.98 -4.35
CA ARG A 37 -8.25 -2.76 -4.74
C ARG A 37 -8.22 -1.74 -3.61
N LYS A 38 -9.33 -1.56 -2.89
CA LYS A 38 -9.42 -0.62 -1.76
C LYS A 38 -8.56 -1.08 -0.60
N ASP A 39 -8.60 -2.37 -0.29
CA ASP A 39 -7.84 -2.96 0.81
C ASP A 39 -6.34 -2.90 0.54
N VAL A 40 -5.90 -3.28 -0.66
CA VAL A 40 -4.49 -3.18 -1.08
C VAL A 40 -4.02 -1.72 -1.08
N TYR A 41 -4.87 -0.77 -1.46
CA TYR A 41 -4.55 0.66 -1.37
C TYR A 41 -4.38 1.12 0.07
N GLN A 42 -5.26 0.71 0.98
CA GLN A 42 -5.14 1.03 2.41
C GLN A 42 -3.86 0.44 3.00
N GLU A 43 -3.54 -0.83 2.72
CA GLU A 43 -2.28 -1.44 3.16
C GLU A 43 -1.04 -0.72 2.60
N THR A 44 -1.13 -0.20 1.38
CA THR A 44 -0.08 0.59 0.74
C THR A 44 0.12 1.91 1.49
N VAL A 45 -0.97 2.63 1.78
CA VAL A 45 -0.94 3.90 2.53
C VAL A 45 -0.39 3.71 3.95
N VAL A 46 -0.83 2.66 4.67
CA VAL A 46 -0.31 2.35 6.00
C VAL A 46 1.20 2.09 5.97
N ALA A 47 1.68 1.29 5.01
CA ALA A 47 3.11 1.02 4.87
C ALA A 47 3.93 2.28 4.58
N ILE A 48 3.38 3.22 3.79
CA ILE A 48 4.02 4.52 3.52
C ILE A 48 4.07 5.36 4.81
N LEU A 49 2.95 5.52 5.49
CA LEU A 49 2.83 6.28 6.75
C LEU A 49 3.81 5.76 7.80
N GLU A 50 3.84 4.45 8.03
CA GLU A 50 4.74 3.83 9.00
C GLU A 50 6.22 4.06 8.67
N HIS A 51 6.57 4.07 7.37
CA HIS A 51 7.94 4.29 6.96
C HIS A 51 8.38 5.74 7.17
N LEU A 52 7.54 6.69 6.77
CA LEU A 52 7.85 8.12 6.86
C LEU A 52 7.77 8.64 8.29
N ARG A 53 6.84 8.16 9.12
CA ARG A 53 6.78 8.48 10.56
C ARG A 53 8.02 8.02 11.32
N LYS A 54 8.76 7.04 10.81
CA LYS A 54 10.06 6.61 11.37
C LYS A 54 11.22 7.54 10.99
N GLY A 55 10.95 8.68 10.36
CA GLY A 55 11.96 9.66 9.96
C GLY A 55 12.88 9.18 8.84
N LYS A 56 12.48 8.15 8.08
CA LYS A 56 13.29 7.61 7.00
C LYS A 56 13.17 8.53 5.79
N SER A 57 14.29 9.14 5.40
CA SER A 57 14.38 9.89 4.15
C SER A 57 14.09 8.97 2.97
N VAL A 58 13.36 9.48 1.99
CA VAL A 58 13.05 8.76 0.76
C VAL A 58 13.57 9.57 -0.41
N GLU A 59 14.58 9.04 -1.07
CA GLU A 59 14.99 9.53 -2.39
C GLU A 59 13.98 9.05 -3.44
N HIS A 60 13.64 9.92 -4.38
CA HIS A 60 12.71 9.63 -5.48
C HIS A 60 11.34 9.06 -5.00
N ALA A 61 10.64 9.80 -4.14
CA ALA A 61 9.37 9.40 -3.51
C ALA A 61 8.39 8.66 -4.44
N LYS A 62 8.17 9.17 -5.66
CA LYS A 62 7.30 8.52 -6.67
C LYS A 62 7.70 7.06 -6.95
N ALA A 63 8.98 6.80 -7.19
CA ALA A 63 9.48 5.46 -7.52
C ALA A 63 9.40 4.52 -6.31
N TRP A 64 9.74 5.04 -5.14
CA TRP A 64 9.65 4.30 -3.88
C TRP A 64 8.20 3.91 -3.54
N MET A 65 7.24 4.84 -3.61
CA MET A 65 5.82 4.56 -3.35
C MET A 65 5.25 3.59 -4.39
N ALA A 66 5.65 3.70 -5.66
CA ALA A 66 5.29 2.74 -6.69
C ALA A 66 5.83 1.33 -6.38
N GLY A 67 7.03 1.23 -5.79
CA GLY A 67 7.60 -0.03 -5.30
C GLY A 67 6.75 -0.64 -4.18
N ILE A 68 6.32 0.16 -3.20
CA ILE A 68 5.43 -0.31 -2.13
C ILE A 68 4.12 -0.85 -2.71
N ALA A 69 3.45 -0.10 -3.60
CA ALA A 69 2.21 -0.56 -4.21
C ALA A 69 2.38 -1.88 -4.97
N LYS A 70 3.47 -2.03 -5.75
CA LYS A 70 3.78 -3.28 -6.45
C LYS A 70 3.98 -4.45 -5.48
N ASN A 71 4.71 -4.22 -4.38
CA ASN A 71 4.93 -5.23 -3.35
C ASN A 71 3.62 -5.65 -2.69
N LYS A 72 2.74 -4.70 -2.34
CA LYS A 72 1.43 -5.01 -1.75
C LYS A 72 0.52 -5.79 -2.71
N CYS A 73 0.54 -5.50 -4.00
CA CYS A 73 -0.15 -6.33 -5.00
C CYS A 73 0.42 -7.76 -5.03
N ALA A 74 1.75 -7.91 -5.01
CA ALA A 74 2.37 -9.22 -4.98
C ALA A 74 2.03 -9.99 -3.68
N ASP A 75 1.95 -9.31 -2.54
CA ASP A 75 1.57 -9.89 -1.24
C ASP A 75 0.12 -10.38 -1.27
N PHE A 76 -0.79 -9.58 -1.83
CA PHE A 76 -2.18 -9.96 -2.08
C PHE A 76 -2.26 -11.25 -2.89
N HIS A 77 -1.63 -11.34 -4.05
CA HIS A 77 -1.67 -12.57 -4.85
C HIS A 77 -1.03 -13.78 -4.17
N ARG A 78 -0.01 -13.58 -3.31
CA ARG A 78 0.56 -14.68 -2.51
C ARG A 78 -0.43 -15.18 -1.47
N ARG A 79 -1.21 -14.29 -0.84
CA ARG A 79 -2.27 -14.65 0.11
C ARG A 79 -3.41 -15.40 -0.58
N GLU A 80 -3.90 -14.88 -1.70
CA GLU A 80 -4.95 -15.52 -2.51
C GLU A 80 -4.58 -16.94 -2.93
N LYS A 81 -3.35 -17.13 -3.43
CA LYS A 81 -2.85 -18.47 -3.78
C LYS A 81 -2.84 -19.42 -2.59
N ARG A 82 -2.44 -18.96 -1.40
CA ARG A 82 -2.40 -19.78 -0.18
C ARG A 82 -3.82 -20.17 0.26
N VAL A 83 -4.76 -19.23 0.25
CA VAL A 83 -6.17 -19.50 0.57
C VAL A 83 -6.74 -20.53 -0.41
N SER A 84 -6.49 -20.34 -1.71
CA SER A 84 -6.92 -21.28 -2.75
C SER A 84 -6.34 -22.68 -2.59
N ILE A 85 -5.05 -22.80 -2.23
CA ILE A 85 -4.41 -24.10 -1.94
C ILE A 85 -5.03 -24.74 -0.69
N MET A 86 -5.20 -23.96 0.39
CA MET A 86 -5.80 -24.46 1.63
C MET A 86 -7.24 -24.95 1.41
N MET A 87 -8.06 -24.19 0.69
CA MET A 87 -9.43 -24.58 0.36
C MET A 87 -9.48 -25.89 -0.45
N ARG A 88 -8.51 -26.11 -1.35
CA ARG A 88 -8.38 -27.39 -2.06
C ARG A 88 -7.97 -28.54 -1.13
N SER A 89 -7.06 -28.30 -0.18
CA SER A 89 -6.61 -29.34 0.76
C SER A 89 -7.66 -29.76 1.78
N VAL A 90 -8.61 -28.89 2.14
CA VAL A 90 -9.70 -29.20 3.08
C VAL A 90 -10.88 -29.90 2.39
N ALA A 91 -10.98 -29.81 1.07
CA ALA A 91 -12.08 -30.36 0.27
C ALA A 91 -11.83 -31.79 -0.28
N VAL A 92 -10.78 -32.48 0.20
CA VAL A 92 -10.42 -33.88 -0.14
C VAL A 92 -10.45 -34.72 1.12
#